data_AF-A0A840FZ82-F1
#
_entry.id   AF-A0A840FZ82-F1
#
_cell.length_a   1.000
_cell.length_b   1.000
_cell.length_c   1.000
_cell.angle_alpha   90.00
_cell.angle_beta   90.00
_cell.angle_gamma   90.00
#
_symmetry.space_group_name_H-M   'P 1'
#
loop_
_entity.id
_entity.type
_entity.pdbx_description
1 polymer ?
#
loop_
_entity_poly.entity_id
_entity_poly.type
_entity_poly.pdbx_seq_one_letter_code
_entity_poly.pdbx_strand_id
1 'polypeptide(L)'
;MHLAETSILATTPSAGASIGAILIDAGRLTPENAERILRLQKEQGKRFGDAAIELGLLSEDDIRFALSSQFDYPYLSAGDSSLSAELVAAYKPHSASVEHLRALRSQLMLRWFDNELNHKALAIVSPGAREGRSFIAANLAIVFSQLGERTLLIDADLRHPRQHELFKLDNSAGLSGLLAGRNGAEGVQRVASLRSLAVLPAGAVPPNPQELLGRPIFAETLARLARDFDVVIIDTPAGGSYAEAQTVAVRAGAALLLARQNQSSVPQLLALKRSLELAGATLVGSVLNDA
;
A
#
# COMPACT_ATOMS: atom_id res chain seq x y z
N MET A 1 -35.70 -18.55 32.68
CA MET A 1 -34.45 -19.19 32.23
C MET A 1 -34.68 -19.52 30.76
N HIS A 2 -34.22 -18.78 29.76
CA HIS A 2 -32.89 -18.21 29.54
C HIS A 2 -33.02 -17.08 28.49
N LEU A 3 -32.62 -15.88 28.88
CA LEU A 3 -31.92 -14.81 28.16
C LEU A 3 -32.12 -14.62 26.64
N ALA A 4 -32.58 -13.41 26.30
CA ALA A 4 -32.48 -12.78 24.99
C ALA A 4 -31.01 -12.43 24.67
N GLU A 5 -30.55 -12.78 23.48
CA GLU A 5 -29.34 -12.22 22.89
C GLU A 5 -29.73 -11.15 21.87
N THR A 6 -29.49 -9.91 22.28
CA THR A 6 -29.63 -8.69 21.50
C THR A 6 -28.57 -8.68 20.40
N SER A 7 -29.01 -8.82 19.15
CA SER A 7 -28.18 -8.63 17.97
C SER A 7 -27.82 -7.14 17.83
N ILE A 8 -26.57 -6.79 18.14
CA ILE A 8 -26.00 -5.47 17.85
C ILE A 8 -25.41 -5.55 16.44
N LEU A 9 -26.26 -5.34 15.43
CA LEU A 9 -25.78 -5.02 14.08
C LEU A 9 -25.21 -3.60 14.11
N ALA A 10 -23.88 -3.49 14.01
CA ALA A 10 -23.21 -2.24 13.71
C ALA A 10 -23.65 -1.79 12.30
N THR A 11 -24.54 -0.82 12.25
CA THR A 11 -24.96 -0.15 11.02
C THR A 11 -23.76 0.60 10.42
N THR A 12 -23.30 0.14 9.26
CA THR A 12 -22.37 0.92 8.42
C THR A 12 -23.02 2.27 8.06
N PRO A 13 -22.34 3.42 8.26
CA PRO A 13 -22.91 4.72 7.93
C PRO A 13 -23.23 4.80 6.43
N SER A 14 -24.42 5.29 6.09
CA SER A 14 -24.82 5.53 4.70
C SER A 14 -23.91 6.60 4.07
N ALA A 15 -23.46 6.37 2.83
CA ALA A 15 -22.83 7.39 2.00
C ALA A 15 -23.77 8.61 1.88
N GLY A 16 -23.47 9.69 2.61
CA GLY A 16 -24.34 10.86 2.78
C GLY A 16 -24.64 11.27 4.23
N ALA A 17 -24.18 10.51 5.24
CA ALA A 17 -24.29 10.91 6.64
C ALA A 17 -23.52 12.22 6.91
N SER A 18 -24.07 13.09 7.76
CA SER A 18 -23.42 14.34 8.15
C SER A 18 -22.20 14.06 9.04
N ILE A 19 -21.18 14.92 8.98
CA ILE A 19 -19.96 14.84 9.82
C ILE A 19 -20.31 14.62 11.29
N GLY A 20 -21.32 15.33 11.81
CA GLY A 20 -21.78 15.18 13.19
C GLY A 20 -22.36 13.79 13.49
N ALA A 21 -23.16 13.22 12.59
CA ALA A 21 -23.72 11.88 12.76
C ALA A 21 -22.62 10.81 12.77
N ILE A 22 -21.66 10.91 11.86
CA ILE A 22 -20.51 10.00 11.79
C ILE A 22 -19.69 10.02 13.09
N LEU A 23 -19.48 11.21 13.66
CA LEU A 23 -18.73 11.36 14.91
C LEU A 23 -19.48 10.83 16.14
N ILE A 24 -20.81 10.95 16.15
CA ILE A 24 -21.66 10.39 17.21
C ILE A 24 -21.65 8.87 17.13
N ASP A 25 -21.86 8.29 15.93
CA ASP A 25 -21.86 6.85 15.72
C ASP A 25 -20.51 6.21 16.09
N ALA A 26 -19.40 6.93 15.86
CA ALA A 26 -18.06 6.49 16.24
C ALA A 26 -17.72 6.73 17.72
N GLY A 27 -18.63 7.30 18.52
CA GLY A 27 -18.42 7.61 19.94
C GLY A 27 -17.40 8.72 20.20
N ARG A 28 -17.03 9.50 19.18
CA ARG A 28 -16.07 10.61 19.27
C ARG A 28 -16.70 11.94 19.63
N LEU A 29 -18.03 12.05 19.53
CA LEU A 29 -18.79 13.26 19.85
C LEU A 29 -20.11 12.87 20.53
N THR A 30 -20.49 13.56 21.61
CA THR A 30 -21.82 13.36 22.21
C THR A 30 -22.87 14.20 21.49
N PRO A 31 -24.15 13.78 21.49
CA PRO A 31 -25.25 14.57 20.91
C PRO A 31 -25.33 15.99 21.49
N GLU A 32 -25.11 16.17 22.80
CA GLU A 32 -25.16 17.52 23.40
C GLU A 32 -24.01 18.41 22.89
N ASN A 33 -22.82 17.84 22.71
CA ASN A 33 -21.67 18.57 22.17
C ASN A 33 -21.87 18.89 20.69
N ALA A 34 -22.51 18.01 19.91
CA ALA A 34 -22.87 18.29 18.52
C ALA A 34 -23.84 19.50 18.41
N GLU A 35 -24.83 19.62 19.30
CA GLU A 35 -25.72 20.78 19.33
C GLU A 35 -25.00 22.09 19.66
N ARG A 36 -23.99 22.04 20.54
CA ARG A 36 -23.15 23.22 20.85
C ARG A 36 -22.36 23.67 19.63
N ILE A 37 -21.80 22.73 18.88
CA ILE A 37 -21.09 23.00 17.63
C ILE A 37 -22.04 23.61 16.59
N LEU A 38 -23.24 23.04 16.39
CA LEU A 38 -24.24 23.55 15.45
C LEU A 38 -24.73 24.96 15.79
N ARG A 39 -24.85 25.29 17.08
CA ARG A 39 -25.18 26.66 17.52
C ARG A 39 -24.09 27.64 17.11
N LEU A 40 -22.83 27.36 17.46
CA LEU A 40 -21.70 28.21 17.09
C LEU A 40 -21.55 28.34 15.57
N GLN A 41 -21.78 27.24 14.85
CA GLN A 41 -21.78 27.20 13.38
C GLN A 41 -22.77 28.20 12.79
N LYS A 42 -24.01 28.23 13.33
CA LYS A 42 -25.06 29.16 12.89
C LYS A 42 -24.80 30.60 13.31
N GLU A 43 -24.31 30.82 14.53
CA GLU A 43 -24.02 32.16 15.07
C GLU A 43 -22.88 32.86 14.33
N GLN A 44 -21.85 32.11 13.94
CA GLN A 44 -20.63 32.67 13.34
C GLN A 44 -20.47 32.36 11.85
N GLY A 45 -21.39 31.63 11.24
CA GLY A 45 -21.31 31.24 9.82
C GLY A 45 -20.10 30.35 9.49
N LYS A 46 -19.56 29.63 10.48
CA LYS A 46 -18.37 28.77 10.32
C LYS A 46 -18.74 27.41 9.73
N ARG A 47 -17.73 26.63 9.34
CA ARG A 47 -17.92 25.19 9.04
C ARG A 47 -18.00 24.41 10.35
N PHE A 48 -18.70 23.27 10.35
CA PHE A 48 -18.88 22.43 11.54
C PHE A 48 -17.55 22.07 12.21
N GLY A 49 -16.55 21.65 11.42
CA GLY A 49 -15.24 21.29 11.96
C GLY A 49 -14.48 22.46 12.59
N ASP A 50 -14.51 23.63 11.95
CA ASP A 50 -13.87 24.85 12.46
C ASP A 50 -14.48 25.26 13.82
N ALA A 51 -15.81 25.22 13.92
CA ALA A 51 -16.54 25.49 15.16
C ALA A 51 -16.25 24.45 16.27
N ALA A 52 -16.05 23.18 15.89
CA ALA A 52 -15.76 22.12 16.86
C ALA A 52 -14.35 22.21 17.47
N ILE A 53 -13.37 22.58 16.65
CA ILE A 53 -11.98 22.80 17.07
C ILE A 53 -11.91 24.03 17.98
N GLU A 54 -12.60 25.11 17.62
CA GLU A 54 -12.66 26.34 18.43
C GLU A 54 -13.29 26.11 19.81
N LEU A 55 -14.31 25.26 19.88
CA LEU A 55 -14.92 24.86 21.16
C LEU A 55 -14.05 23.90 21.97
N GLY A 56 -12.92 23.42 21.42
CA GLY A 56 -12.05 22.42 22.04
C GLY A 56 -12.71 21.05 22.20
N LEU A 57 -13.79 20.78 21.46
CA LEU A 57 -14.59 19.56 21.58
C LEU A 57 -14.07 18.44 20.68
N LEU A 58 -13.38 18.79 19.61
CA LEU A 58 -12.81 17.86 18.63
C LEU A 58 -11.43 18.34 18.21
N SER A 59 -10.55 17.38 17.92
CA SER A 59 -9.26 17.65 17.29
C SER A 59 -9.39 17.70 15.77
N GLU A 60 -8.35 18.20 15.08
CA GLU A 60 -8.27 18.06 13.62
C GLU A 60 -8.33 16.59 13.18
N ASP A 61 -7.84 15.64 13.98
CA ASP A 61 -7.90 14.21 13.69
C ASP A 61 -9.33 13.66 13.70
N ASP A 62 -10.18 14.15 14.59
CA ASP A 62 -11.58 13.74 14.66
C ASP A 62 -12.37 14.26 13.44
N ILE A 63 -12.14 15.52 13.06
CA ILE A 63 -12.76 16.09 11.85
C ILE A 63 -12.30 15.32 10.61
N ARG A 64 -11.02 14.95 10.53
CA ARG A 64 -10.48 14.15 9.44
C ARG A 64 -11.10 12.75 9.37
N PHE A 65 -11.27 12.07 10.50
CA PHE A 65 -11.95 10.77 10.57
C PHE A 65 -13.39 10.83 10.05
N ALA A 66 -14.12 11.89 10.41
CA ALA A 66 -15.49 12.07 9.98
C ALA A 66 -15.58 12.30 8.46
N LEU A 67 -14.68 13.13 7.92
CA LEU A 67 -14.59 13.39 6.49
C LEU A 67 -14.20 12.13 5.71
N SER A 68 -13.26 11.32 6.19
CA SER A 68 -12.88 10.08 5.48
C SER A 68 -14.05 9.10 5.38
N SER A 69 -14.84 8.97 6.44
CA SER A 69 -16.04 8.11 6.45
C SER A 69 -17.16 8.69 5.57
N GLN A 70 -17.28 10.01 5.48
CA GLN A 70 -18.28 10.69 4.65
C GLN A 70 -18.02 10.53 3.14
N PHE A 71 -16.74 10.54 2.74
CA PHE A 71 -16.31 10.47 1.34
C PHE A 71 -15.78 9.10 0.92
N ASP A 72 -16.02 8.05 1.71
CA ASP A 72 -15.61 6.65 1.46
C ASP A 72 -14.11 6.48 1.16
N TYR A 73 -13.26 7.14 1.95
CA TYR A 73 -11.80 7.04 1.83
C TYR A 73 -11.24 6.03 2.86
N PRO A 74 -10.69 4.88 2.43
CA PRO A 74 -10.25 3.83 3.35
C PRO A 74 -8.91 4.20 4.00
N TYR A 75 -8.95 4.72 5.22
CA TYR A 75 -7.79 4.92 6.08
C TYR A 75 -8.02 4.24 7.43
N LEU A 76 -6.95 3.68 7.99
CA LEU A 76 -6.96 3.08 9.31
C LEU A 76 -6.75 4.15 10.38
N SER A 77 -7.52 4.09 11.46
CA SER A 77 -7.32 4.98 12.61
C SER A 77 -5.99 4.67 13.30
N ALA A 78 -5.33 5.67 13.90
CA ALA A 78 -4.03 5.52 14.56
C ALA A 78 -3.99 4.50 15.72
N GLY A 79 -5.13 4.06 16.24
CA GLY A 79 -5.25 3.00 17.26
C GLY A 79 -5.49 1.59 16.69
N ASP A 80 -5.63 1.44 15.38
CA ASP A 80 -5.82 0.14 14.74
C ASP A 80 -4.46 -0.55 14.56
N SER A 81 -4.25 -1.67 15.26
CA SER A 81 -3.01 -2.44 15.19
C SER A 81 -3.06 -3.56 14.14
N SER A 82 -4.02 -3.54 13.22
CA SER A 82 -4.14 -4.58 12.18
C SER A 82 -2.97 -4.60 11.19
N LEU A 83 -2.24 -3.49 11.00
CA LEU A 83 -1.06 -3.40 10.14
C LEU A 83 0.14 -2.77 10.87
N SER A 84 1.32 -2.75 10.23
CA SER A 84 2.51 -2.07 10.76
C SER A 84 2.39 -0.55 10.65
N ALA A 85 2.85 0.17 11.68
CA ALA A 85 2.90 1.63 11.68
C ALA A 85 3.81 2.22 10.58
N GLU A 86 4.67 1.40 9.97
CA GLU A 86 5.46 1.77 8.78
C GLU A 86 4.60 1.99 7.53
N LEU A 87 3.35 1.50 7.51
CA LEU A 87 2.41 1.76 6.43
C LEU A 87 1.78 3.15 6.60
N VAL A 88 2.60 4.19 6.46
CA VAL A 88 2.18 5.59 6.64
C VAL A 88 1.01 5.98 5.73
N ALA A 89 0.87 5.39 4.54
CA ALA A 89 -0.26 5.61 3.64
C ALA A 89 -1.59 5.03 4.17
N ALA A 90 -1.55 4.03 5.04
CA ALA A 90 -2.74 3.48 5.70
C ALA A 90 -3.17 4.34 6.90
N TYR A 91 -2.23 4.88 7.67
CA TYR A 91 -2.50 5.52 8.97
C TYR A 91 -2.43 7.05 8.99
N LYS A 92 -1.59 7.65 8.13
CA LYS A 92 -1.26 9.08 8.14
C LYS A 92 -1.52 9.72 6.77
N PRO A 93 -2.75 9.65 6.25
CA PRO A 93 -3.02 10.01 4.88
C PRO A 93 -2.77 11.46 4.51
N HIS A 94 -2.80 12.37 5.48
CA HIS A 94 -2.57 13.80 5.25
C HIS A 94 -1.13 14.22 5.57
N SER A 95 -0.23 13.27 5.84
CA SER A 95 1.18 13.59 6.05
C SER A 95 1.84 13.99 4.73
N ALA A 96 2.82 14.91 4.81
CA ALA A 96 3.60 15.34 3.65
C ALA A 96 4.25 14.16 2.91
N SER A 97 4.72 13.15 3.65
CA SER A 97 5.29 11.92 3.08
C SER A 97 4.28 11.14 2.23
N VAL A 98 3.01 11.07 2.64
CA VAL A 98 1.95 10.41 1.85
C VAL A 98 1.58 11.24 0.62
N GLU A 99 1.65 12.58 0.71
CA GLU A 99 1.43 13.41 -0.48
C GLU A 99 2.53 13.21 -1.54
N HIS A 100 3.79 13.03 -1.12
CA HIS A 100 4.86 12.63 -2.05
C HIS A 100 4.60 11.26 -2.68
N LEU A 101 4.06 10.29 -1.93
CA LEU A 101 3.67 8.98 -2.47
C LEU A 101 2.52 9.08 -3.47
N ARG A 102 1.52 9.95 -3.22
CA ARG A 102 0.43 10.23 -4.18
C ARG A 102 0.95 10.90 -5.45
N ALA A 103 1.87 11.86 -5.32
CA ALA A 103 2.52 12.50 -6.45
C ALA A 103 3.31 11.49 -7.29
N LEU A 104 4.09 10.60 -6.64
CA LEU A 104 4.80 9.51 -7.29
C LEU A 104 3.82 8.56 -8.02
N ARG A 105 2.75 8.13 -7.35
CA ARG A 105 1.68 7.32 -7.95
C ARG A 105 1.13 7.97 -9.22
N SER A 106 0.75 9.25 -9.17
CA SER A 106 0.22 9.96 -10.34
C SER A 106 1.23 10.04 -11.49
N GLN A 107 2.51 10.26 -11.19
CA GLN A 107 3.58 10.24 -12.20
C GLN A 107 3.75 8.85 -12.83
N LEU A 108 3.67 7.79 -12.02
CA LEU A 108 3.77 6.40 -12.50
C LEU A 108 2.55 6.00 -13.34
N MET A 109 1.34 6.45 -12.98
CA MET A 109 0.13 6.25 -13.77
C MET A 109 0.36 6.80 -15.18
N LEU A 110 0.68 8.08 -15.30
CA LEU A 110 0.87 8.76 -16.59
C LEU A 110 2.02 8.19 -17.42
N ARG A 111 3.11 7.74 -16.79
CA ARG A 111 4.32 7.28 -17.50
C ARG A 111 4.31 5.82 -17.88
N TRP A 112 3.61 4.98 -17.12
CA TRP A 112 3.79 3.53 -17.23
C TRP A 112 2.49 2.74 -17.28
N PHE A 113 1.50 3.06 -16.45
CA PHE A 113 0.31 2.22 -16.34
C PHE A 113 -0.85 2.68 -17.25
N ASP A 114 -0.95 3.99 -17.54
CA ASP A 114 -1.93 4.58 -18.45
C ASP A 114 -1.31 4.75 -19.85
N ASN A 115 -1.13 3.64 -20.55
CA ASN A 115 -0.62 3.62 -21.93
C ASN A 115 -1.28 2.57 -22.81
N GLU A 116 -1.10 2.70 -24.12
CA GLU A 116 -1.69 1.78 -25.13
C GLU A 116 -1.19 0.34 -25.00
N LEU A 117 -0.01 0.12 -24.42
CA LEU A 117 0.57 -1.20 -24.19
C LEU A 117 -0.01 -1.89 -22.94
N ASN A 118 -0.83 -1.19 -22.16
CA ASN A 118 -1.53 -1.68 -20.97
C ASN A 118 -0.59 -2.36 -19.97
N HIS A 119 0.57 -1.76 -19.68
CA HIS A 119 1.50 -2.33 -18.71
C HIS A 119 0.87 -2.43 -17.33
N LYS A 120 1.10 -3.56 -16.65
CA LYS A 120 0.51 -3.86 -15.35
C LYS A 120 1.52 -4.03 -14.23
N ALA A 121 2.80 -4.25 -14.53
CA ALA A 121 3.80 -4.60 -13.52
C ALA A 121 4.92 -3.57 -13.41
N LEU A 122 5.41 -3.35 -12.19
CA LEU A 122 6.55 -2.50 -11.89
C LEU A 122 7.37 -3.07 -10.73
N ALA A 123 8.65 -3.35 -10.96
CA ALA A 123 9.58 -3.78 -9.92
C ALA A 123 10.19 -2.59 -9.17
N ILE A 124 10.32 -2.68 -7.85
CA ILE A 124 11.01 -1.68 -7.02
C ILE A 124 12.41 -2.18 -6.70
N VAL A 125 13.44 -1.54 -7.26
CA VAL A 125 14.82 -2.02 -7.21
C VAL A 125 15.76 -1.00 -6.59
N SER A 126 16.83 -1.45 -5.95
CA SER A 126 17.88 -0.58 -5.43
C SER A 126 19.17 -1.40 -5.17
N PRO A 127 20.36 -0.77 -5.13
CA PRO A 127 21.62 -1.51 -5.06
C PRO A 127 21.86 -2.18 -3.70
N GLY A 128 21.59 -1.50 -2.58
CA GLY A 128 21.96 -1.91 -1.24
C GLY A 128 20.81 -2.48 -0.42
N ALA A 129 21.09 -3.27 0.62
CA ALA A 129 20.07 -3.70 1.57
C ALA A 129 19.56 -2.51 2.42
N ARG A 130 18.32 -2.59 2.91
CA ARG A 130 17.70 -1.58 3.80
C ARG A 130 17.62 -0.16 3.21
N GLU A 131 17.46 -0.06 1.89
CA GLU A 131 17.29 1.24 1.20
C GLU A 131 15.82 1.70 1.10
N GLY A 132 14.89 0.93 1.68
CA GLY A 132 13.47 1.29 1.74
C GLY A 132 12.59 0.68 0.66
N ARG A 133 13.07 -0.29 -0.14
CA ARG A 133 12.28 -0.93 -1.22
C ARG A 133 10.94 -1.46 -0.72
N SER A 134 10.95 -2.28 0.33
CA SER A 134 9.73 -2.85 0.89
C SER A 134 8.77 -1.80 1.44
N PHE A 135 9.29 -0.73 2.04
CA PHE A 135 8.49 0.40 2.54
C PHE A 135 7.82 1.16 1.39
N ILE A 136 8.58 1.50 0.34
CA ILE A 136 8.07 2.19 -0.83
C ILE A 136 7.09 1.30 -1.59
N ALA A 137 7.41 0.03 -1.81
CA ALA A 137 6.53 -0.92 -2.50
C ALA A 137 5.18 -1.06 -1.78
N ALA A 138 5.20 -1.23 -0.46
CA ALA A 138 3.99 -1.36 0.35
C ALA A 138 3.14 -0.08 0.33
N ASN A 139 3.73 1.07 0.63
CA ASN A 139 3.00 2.33 0.68
C ASN A 139 2.51 2.77 -0.70
N LEU A 140 3.27 2.48 -1.76
CA LEU A 140 2.86 2.73 -3.14
C LEU A 140 1.65 1.86 -3.50
N ALA A 141 1.66 0.58 -3.16
CA ALA A 141 0.52 -0.31 -3.38
C ALA A 141 -0.74 0.17 -2.63
N ILE A 142 -0.59 0.70 -1.41
CA ILE A 142 -1.70 1.30 -0.66
C ILE A 142 -2.28 2.51 -1.40
N VAL A 143 -1.46 3.47 -1.82
CA VAL A 143 -1.98 4.67 -2.49
C VAL A 143 -2.59 4.37 -3.86
N PHE A 144 -2.13 3.32 -4.57
CA PHE A 144 -2.82 2.81 -5.77
C PHE A 144 -4.19 2.23 -5.42
N SER A 145 -4.27 1.36 -4.40
CA SER A 145 -5.54 0.77 -3.99
C SER A 145 -6.58 1.80 -3.52
N GLN A 146 -6.13 2.89 -2.89
CA GLN A 146 -6.97 4.01 -2.46
C GLN A 146 -7.53 4.82 -3.62
N LEU A 147 -6.94 4.73 -4.81
CA LEU A 147 -7.50 5.31 -6.04
C LEU A 147 -8.61 4.41 -6.64
N GLY A 148 -8.84 3.23 -6.08
CA GLY A 148 -9.78 2.23 -6.58
C GLY A 148 -9.15 1.16 -7.48
N GLU A 149 -7.88 1.31 -7.85
CA GLU A 149 -7.16 0.34 -8.70
C GLU A 149 -7.06 -1.02 -8.02
N ARG A 150 -7.40 -2.10 -8.75
CA ARG A 150 -7.18 -3.45 -8.25
C ARG A 150 -5.67 -3.69 -8.20
N THR A 151 -5.12 -3.59 -7.00
CA THR A 151 -3.67 -3.55 -6.78
C THR A 151 -3.19 -4.85 -6.15
N LEU A 152 -2.12 -5.41 -6.72
CA LEU A 152 -1.38 -6.53 -6.15
C LEU A 152 0.03 -6.09 -5.76
N LEU A 153 0.42 -6.39 -4.53
CA LEU A 153 1.80 -6.30 -4.08
C LEU A 153 2.41 -7.71 -4.02
N ILE A 154 3.53 -7.93 -4.69
CA ILE A 154 4.26 -9.20 -4.67
C ILE A 154 5.56 -9.02 -3.91
N ASP A 155 5.81 -9.85 -2.90
CA ASP A 155 7.11 -9.94 -2.24
C ASP A 155 8.01 -10.94 -2.98
N ALA A 156 8.87 -10.44 -3.86
CA ALA A 156 9.87 -11.25 -4.57
C ALA A 156 11.25 -11.19 -3.90
N ASP A 157 11.40 -10.58 -2.71
CA ASP A 157 12.56 -10.80 -1.86
C ASP A 157 12.43 -12.13 -1.10
N LEU A 158 12.68 -13.21 -1.83
CA LEU A 158 12.67 -14.57 -1.27
C LEU A 158 13.85 -14.84 -0.31
N ARG A 159 14.73 -13.85 -0.04
CA ARG A 159 15.86 -13.98 0.88
C ARG A 159 15.54 -13.36 2.24
N HIS A 160 14.95 -12.17 2.24
CA HIS A 160 14.59 -11.42 3.44
C HIS A 160 13.16 -10.86 3.30
N PRO A 161 12.14 -11.72 3.22
CA PRO A 161 10.77 -11.29 2.95
C PRO A 161 10.23 -10.44 4.09
N ARG A 162 9.47 -9.40 3.75
CA ARG A 162 9.03 -8.37 4.72
C ARG A 162 7.58 -7.95 4.58
N GLN A 163 6.96 -8.17 3.42
CA GLN A 163 5.61 -7.66 3.17
C GLN A 163 4.58 -8.31 4.12
N HIS A 164 4.73 -9.60 4.41
CA HIS A 164 3.87 -10.28 5.38
C HIS A 164 3.95 -9.66 6.79
N GLU A 165 5.12 -9.18 7.22
CA GLU A 165 5.30 -8.50 8.51
C GLU A 165 4.61 -7.13 8.50
N LEU A 166 4.76 -6.38 7.41
CA LEU A 166 4.16 -5.05 7.25
C LEU A 166 2.63 -5.11 7.26
N PHE A 167 2.06 -6.11 6.57
CA PHE A 167 0.62 -6.29 6.45
C PHE A 167 0.02 -7.25 7.49
N LYS A 168 0.84 -7.79 8.40
CA LYS A 168 0.46 -8.80 9.41
C LYS A 168 -0.29 -10.00 8.82
N LEU A 169 0.26 -10.53 7.74
CA LEU A 169 -0.29 -11.66 6.98
C LEU A 169 0.44 -12.96 7.30
N ASP A 170 -0.23 -14.08 7.03
CA ASP A 170 0.42 -15.39 7.07
C ASP A 170 1.46 -15.51 5.94
N ASN A 171 2.59 -16.18 6.20
CA ASN A 171 3.66 -16.37 5.22
C ASN A 171 3.99 -17.85 5.00
N SER A 172 3.10 -18.77 5.39
CA SER A 172 3.27 -20.21 5.16
C SER A 172 3.10 -20.58 3.68
N ALA A 173 2.22 -19.86 2.98
CA ALA A 173 2.02 -19.92 1.54
C ALA A 173 2.36 -18.58 0.89
N GLY A 174 2.90 -18.61 -0.34
CA GLY A 174 3.30 -17.40 -1.05
C GLY A 174 3.97 -17.70 -2.38
N LEU A 175 4.69 -16.71 -2.91
CA LEU A 175 5.35 -16.77 -4.21
C LEU A 175 6.25 -17.99 -4.36
N SER A 176 7.05 -18.34 -3.35
CA SER A 176 7.98 -19.47 -3.42
C SER A 176 7.24 -20.81 -3.60
N GLY A 177 6.17 -21.03 -2.84
CA GLY A 177 5.32 -22.22 -2.95
C GLY A 177 4.61 -22.31 -4.30
N LEU A 178 4.13 -21.16 -4.80
CA LEU A 178 3.47 -21.04 -6.10
C LEU A 178 4.45 -21.38 -7.24
N LEU A 179 5.64 -20.78 -7.24
CA LEU A 179 6.66 -21.06 -8.26
C LEU A 179 7.18 -22.50 -8.16
N ALA A 180 7.18 -23.10 -6.97
CA ALA A 180 7.53 -24.50 -6.79
C ALA A 180 6.42 -25.48 -7.24
N GLY A 181 5.23 -24.98 -7.61
CA GLY A 181 4.08 -25.80 -7.99
C GLY A 181 3.44 -26.55 -6.82
N ARG A 182 3.70 -26.13 -5.58
CA ARG A 182 3.20 -26.77 -4.36
C ARG A 182 1.88 -26.18 -3.88
N ASN A 183 1.66 -24.88 -4.11
CA ASN A 183 0.46 -24.16 -3.68
C ASN A 183 -0.17 -23.45 -4.89
N GLY A 184 -1.49 -23.48 -5.03
CA GLY A 184 -2.23 -22.78 -6.10
C GLY A 184 -2.25 -21.25 -5.93
N ALA A 185 -3.30 -20.58 -6.44
CA ALA A 185 -3.51 -19.14 -6.23
C ALA A 185 -3.81 -18.76 -4.76
N GLU A 186 -3.89 -19.74 -3.87
CA GLU A 186 -4.17 -19.62 -2.43
C GLU A 186 -3.18 -18.73 -1.67
N GLY A 187 -2.00 -18.44 -2.24
CA GLY A 187 -1.03 -17.53 -1.63
C GLY A 187 -1.42 -16.05 -1.67
N VAL A 188 -2.37 -15.64 -2.53
CA VAL A 188 -2.77 -14.24 -2.66
C VAL A 188 -3.78 -13.88 -1.57
N GLN A 189 -3.40 -12.97 -0.67
CA GLN A 189 -4.20 -12.57 0.49
C GLN A 189 -4.76 -11.17 0.32
N ARG A 190 -6.07 -10.98 0.53
CA ARG A 190 -6.72 -9.66 0.52
C ARG A 190 -6.47 -8.95 1.85
N VAL A 191 -6.22 -7.64 1.80
CA VAL A 191 -6.06 -6.83 3.01
C VAL A 191 -7.43 -6.30 3.40
N ALA A 192 -8.02 -6.80 4.50
CA ALA A 192 -9.40 -6.52 4.88
C ALA A 192 -9.71 -5.02 5.02
N SER A 193 -8.75 -4.25 5.53
CA SER A 193 -8.85 -2.79 5.70
C SER A 193 -8.67 -1.99 4.41
N LEU A 194 -8.20 -2.61 3.33
CA LEU A 194 -7.89 -1.98 2.05
C LEU A 194 -8.48 -2.81 0.90
N ARG A 195 -9.78 -2.59 0.60
CA ARG A 195 -10.60 -3.47 -0.26
C ARG A 195 -9.97 -3.79 -1.63
N SER A 196 -9.30 -2.82 -2.25
CA SER A 196 -8.68 -2.99 -3.57
C SER A 196 -7.23 -3.47 -3.52
N LEU A 197 -6.70 -3.84 -2.35
CA LEU A 197 -5.33 -4.33 -2.18
C LEU A 197 -5.31 -5.84 -1.89
N ALA A 198 -4.46 -6.53 -2.64
CA ALA A 198 -4.03 -7.88 -2.34
C ALA A 198 -2.50 -7.92 -2.19
N VAL A 199 -2.01 -8.86 -1.39
CA VAL A 199 -0.59 -9.13 -1.18
C VAL A 199 -0.33 -10.60 -1.48
N LEU A 200 0.67 -10.87 -2.33
CA LEU A 200 1.29 -12.18 -2.47
C LEU A 200 2.60 -12.14 -1.68
N PRO A 201 2.63 -12.66 -0.44
CA PRO A 201 3.84 -12.70 0.35
C PRO A 201 4.83 -13.71 -0.27
N ALA A 202 6.07 -13.70 0.18
CA ALA A 202 7.12 -14.54 -0.38
C ALA A 202 6.87 -16.04 -0.15
N GLY A 203 6.21 -16.39 0.95
CA GLY A 203 6.12 -17.76 1.44
C GLY A 203 7.38 -18.17 2.20
N ALA A 204 7.49 -19.48 2.47
CA ALA A 204 8.69 -20.06 3.07
C ALA A 204 9.95 -19.74 2.23
N VAL A 205 11.02 -19.30 2.90
CA VAL A 205 12.31 -18.98 2.26
C VAL A 205 12.87 -20.23 1.58
N PRO A 206 13.00 -20.25 0.25
CA PRO A 206 13.53 -21.41 -0.45
C PRO A 206 15.06 -21.46 -0.36
N PRO A 207 15.68 -22.66 -0.48
CA PRO A 207 17.15 -22.77 -0.52
C PRO A 207 17.76 -22.20 -1.81
N ASN A 208 16.94 -22.02 -2.85
CA ASN A 208 17.35 -21.65 -4.21
C ASN A 208 16.49 -20.52 -4.83
N PRO A 209 16.51 -19.28 -4.26
CA PRO A 209 15.68 -18.17 -4.74
C PRO A 209 15.86 -17.81 -6.22
N GLN A 210 17.12 -17.78 -6.67
CA GLN A 210 17.47 -17.32 -8.01
C GLN A 210 16.95 -18.26 -9.09
N GLU A 211 17.14 -19.57 -8.90
CA GLU A 211 16.64 -20.61 -9.79
C GLU A 211 15.11 -20.57 -9.85
N LEU A 212 14.46 -20.30 -8.72
CA LEU A 212 13.01 -20.28 -8.65
C LEU A 212 12.40 -19.12 -9.44
N LEU A 213 12.96 -17.91 -9.30
CA LEU A 213 12.53 -16.70 -10.03
C LEU A 213 12.94 -16.72 -11.51
N GLY A 214 14.01 -17.44 -11.87
CA GLY A 214 14.47 -17.58 -13.24
C GLY A 214 13.56 -18.43 -14.14
N ARG A 215 12.71 -19.27 -13.55
CA ARG A 215 11.86 -20.22 -14.28
C ARG A 215 10.75 -19.53 -15.10
N PRO A 216 10.31 -20.12 -16.24
CA PRO A 216 9.20 -19.59 -17.04
C PRO A 216 7.90 -19.40 -16.26
N ILE A 217 7.65 -20.26 -15.27
CA ILE A 217 6.46 -20.21 -14.42
C ILE A 217 6.27 -18.86 -13.71
N PHE A 218 7.34 -18.10 -13.45
CA PHE A 218 7.21 -16.78 -12.87
C PHE A 218 6.58 -15.78 -13.85
N ALA A 219 7.03 -15.78 -15.11
CA ALA A 219 6.43 -14.95 -16.16
C ALA A 219 4.96 -15.31 -16.40
N GLU A 220 4.65 -16.61 -16.44
CA GLU A 220 3.27 -17.11 -16.57
C GLU A 220 2.39 -16.70 -15.38
N THR A 221 2.96 -16.72 -14.17
CA THR A 221 2.28 -16.27 -12.96
C THR A 221 1.96 -14.78 -13.01
N LEU A 222 2.92 -13.94 -13.41
CA LEU A 222 2.68 -12.51 -13.59
C LEU A 222 1.62 -12.24 -14.66
N ALA A 223 1.69 -12.91 -15.81
CA ALA A 223 0.70 -12.78 -16.88
C ALA A 223 -0.71 -13.24 -16.45
N ARG A 224 -0.79 -14.26 -15.58
CA ARG A 224 -2.06 -14.69 -14.98
C ARG A 224 -2.62 -13.64 -14.04
N LEU A 225 -1.81 -13.17 -13.09
CA LEU A 225 -2.24 -12.20 -12.09
C LEU A 225 -2.60 -10.85 -12.72
N ALA A 226 -1.90 -10.43 -13.78
CA ALA A 226 -2.19 -9.21 -14.52
C ALA A 226 -3.59 -9.17 -15.17
N ARG A 227 -4.34 -10.28 -15.21
CA ARG A 227 -5.75 -10.29 -15.65
C ARG A 227 -6.72 -9.81 -14.56
N ASP A 228 -6.37 -10.04 -13.30
CA ASP A 228 -7.23 -9.77 -12.15
C ASP A 228 -6.89 -8.44 -11.47
N PHE A 229 -5.74 -7.85 -11.81
CA PHE A 229 -5.19 -6.64 -11.22
C PHE A 229 -4.83 -5.60 -12.28
N ASP A 230 -5.12 -4.34 -11.98
CA ASP A 230 -4.80 -3.19 -12.82
C ASP A 230 -3.36 -2.70 -12.56
N VAL A 231 -2.85 -2.90 -11.35
CA VAL A 231 -1.51 -2.53 -10.93
C VAL A 231 -0.86 -3.65 -10.13
N VAL A 232 0.35 -4.03 -10.49
CA VAL A 232 1.18 -5.04 -9.83
C VAL A 232 2.52 -4.41 -9.44
N ILE A 233 2.72 -4.20 -8.14
CA ILE A 233 3.99 -3.71 -7.58
C ILE A 233 4.78 -4.90 -7.07
N ILE A 234 6.07 -4.98 -7.41
CA ILE A 234 6.91 -6.12 -7.04
C ILE A 234 8.10 -5.63 -6.21
N ASP A 235 8.15 -6.02 -4.95
CA ASP A 235 9.31 -5.80 -4.07
C ASP A 235 10.43 -6.79 -4.42
N THR A 236 11.68 -6.35 -4.37
CA THR A 236 12.84 -7.14 -4.81
C THR A 236 13.95 -7.18 -3.75
N PRO A 237 14.86 -8.17 -3.82
CA PRO A 237 16.09 -8.13 -3.02
C PRO A 237 17.03 -7.00 -3.47
N ALA A 238 18.12 -6.81 -2.74
CA ALA A 238 19.16 -5.83 -3.05
C ALA A 238 19.88 -6.17 -4.38
N GLY A 239 19.68 -5.35 -5.41
CA GLY A 239 20.13 -5.65 -6.78
C GLY A 239 21.64 -5.54 -7.00
N GLY A 240 22.38 -4.92 -6.08
CA GLY A 240 23.84 -4.90 -6.11
C GLY A 240 24.46 -6.21 -5.61
N SER A 241 23.72 -7.00 -4.84
CA SER A 241 24.19 -8.27 -4.25
C SER A 241 23.55 -9.50 -4.91
N TYR A 242 22.37 -9.35 -5.51
CA TYR A 242 21.50 -10.45 -5.92
C TYR A 242 20.95 -10.20 -7.34
N ALA A 243 21.15 -11.15 -8.25
CA ALA A 243 20.70 -11.06 -9.65
C ALA A 243 19.17 -11.17 -9.81
N GLU A 244 18.49 -11.63 -8.76
CA GLU A 244 17.04 -11.76 -8.68
C GLU A 244 16.33 -10.44 -8.94
N ALA A 245 16.87 -9.30 -8.48
CA ALA A 245 16.26 -7.99 -8.76
C ALA A 245 16.20 -7.68 -10.26
N GLN A 246 17.26 -8.00 -11.00
CA GLN A 246 17.29 -7.86 -12.46
C GLN A 246 16.32 -8.83 -13.12
N THR A 247 16.30 -10.09 -12.68
CA THR A 247 15.36 -11.10 -13.21
C THR A 247 13.91 -10.64 -13.04
N VAL A 248 13.55 -10.17 -11.84
CA VAL A 248 12.21 -9.67 -11.53
C VAL A 248 11.87 -8.45 -12.37
N ALA A 249 12.78 -7.47 -12.49
CA ALA A 249 12.57 -6.28 -13.31
C ALA A 249 12.34 -6.60 -14.79
N VAL A 250 13.10 -7.54 -15.36
CA VAL A 250 12.93 -7.98 -16.75
C VAL A 250 11.58 -8.67 -16.94
N ARG A 251 11.18 -9.54 -16.00
CA ARG A 251 9.87 -10.22 -16.05
C ARG A 251 8.70 -9.27 -15.85
N ALA A 252 8.88 -8.21 -15.06
CA ALA A 252 7.92 -7.11 -14.92
C ALA A 252 7.86 -6.20 -16.16
N GLY A 253 8.91 -6.21 -16.99
CA GLY A 253 9.10 -5.29 -18.12
C GLY A 253 9.63 -3.90 -17.72
N ALA A 254 9.57 -3.56 -16.43
CA ALA A 254 10.04 -2.29 -15.91
C ALA A 254 10.50 -2.32 -14.46
N ALA A 255 11.29 -1.31 -14.11
CA ALA A 255 11.72 -1.02 -12.76
C ALA A 255 11.61 0.48 -12.40
N LEU A 256 11.40 0.73 -11.11
CA LEU A 256 11.62 2.02 -10.45
C LEU A 256 12.86 1.91 -9.58
N LEU A 257 13.87 2.73 -9.86
CA LEU A 257 15.13 2.72 -9.12
C LEU A 257 15.03 3.57 -7.85
N LEU A 258 15.21 2.95 -6.70
CA LEU A 258 15.22 3.63 -5.41
C LEU A 258 16.65 3.94 -4.97
N ALA A 259 16.84 5.12 -4.39
CA ALA A 259 18.05 5.53 -3.69
C ALA A 259 17.66 6.00 -2.29
N ARG A 260 18.46 5.67 -1.28
CA ARG A 260 18.30 6.17 0.09
C ARG A 260 19.28 7.31 0.36
N GLN A 261 18.76 8.42 0.86
CA GLN A 261 19.53 9.62 1.16
C GLN A 261 20.66 9.29 2.15
N ASN A 262 21.87 9.80 1.84
CA ASN A 262 23.08 9.60 2.63
C ASN A 262 23.50 8.13 2.85
N GLN A 263 22.92 7.17 2.12
CA GLN A 263 23.25 5.74 2.24
C GLN A 263 23.57 5.10 0.88
N SER A 264 22.78 5.35 -0.15
CA SER A 264 23.00 4.74 -1.46
C SER A 264 24.22 5.31 -2.18
N SER A 265 25.05 4.41 -2.70
CA SER A 265 26.22 4.77 -3.50
C SER A 265 25.82 5.09 -4.95
N VAL A 266 26.17 6.30 -5.41
CA VAL A 266 25.92 6.73 -6.81
C VAL A 266 26.56 5.78 -7.83
N PRO A 267 27.84 5.36 -7.69
CA PRO A 267 28.42 4.34 -8.58
C PRO A 267 27.62 3.03 -8.64
N GLN A 268 27.11 2.53 -7.50
CA GLN A 268 26.32 1.30 -7.47
C GLN A 268 24.94 1.48 -8.10
N LEU A 269 24.29 2.63 -7.90
CA LEU A 269 23.04 2.99 -8.57
C LEU A 269 23.21 2.99 -10.09
N LEU A 270 24.28 3.62 -10.60
CA LEU A 270 24.57 3.68 -12.03
C LEU A 270 24.90 2.29 -12.60
N ALA A 271 25.63 1.46 -11.85
CA ALA A 271 25.91 0.09 -12.25
C ALA A 271 24.62 -0.75 -12.34
N LEU A 272 23.73 -0.65 -11.35
CA LEU A 272 22.44 -1.33 -11.35
C LEU A 272 21.56 -0.84 -12.50
N LYS A 273 21.46 0.47 -12.71
CA LYS A 273 20.74 1.06 -13.86
C LYS A 273 21.22 0.45 -15.17
N ARG A 274 22.54 0.48 -15.42
CA ARG A 274 23.12 -0.05 -16.66
C ARG A 274 22.83 -1.55 -16.82
N SER A 275 22.92 -2.30 -15.73
CA SER A 275 22.62 -3.74 -15.70
C SER A 275 21.17 -4.02 -16.10
N LEU A 276 20.21 -3.24 -15.61
CA LEU A 276 18.78 -3.37 -15.93
C LEU A 276 18.49 -3.02 -17.39
N GLU A 277 19.07 -1.92 -17.90
CA GLU A 277 18.91 -1.49 -19.29
C GLU A 277 19.48 -2.52 -20.27
N LEU A 278 20.66 -3.07 -19.98
CA LEU A 278 21.28 -4.13 -20.81
C LEU A 278 20.47 -5.43 -20.82
N ALA A 279 19.75 -5.73 -19.73
CA ALA A 279 18.89 -6.90 -19.65
C ALA A 279 17.51 -6.70 -20.27
N GLY A 280 17.20 -5.50 -20.77
CA GLY A 280 15.94 -5.18 -21.45
C GLY A 280 14.80 -4.75 -20.53
N ALA A 281 15.06 -4.38 -19.28
CA ALA A 281 14.05 -3.78 -18.41
C ALA A 281 13.95 -2.26 -18.66
N THR A 282 12.73 -1.74 -18.77
CA THR A 282 12.51 -0.29 -18.89
C THR A 282 12.68 0.39 -17.53
N LEU A 283 13.54 1.41 -17.45
CA LEU A 283 13.63 2.22 -16.23
C LEU A 283 12.62 3.38 -16.30
N VAL A 284 11.54 3.29 -15.51
CA VAL A 284 10.46 4.29 -15.51
C VAL A 284 10.88 5.60 -14.84
N GLY A 285 11.82 5.51 -13.91
CA GLY A 285 12.38 6.66 -13.20
C GLY A 285 13.17 6.25 -11.97
N SER A 286 13.42 7.23 -11.11
CA SER A 286 14.09 7.04 -9.83
C SER A 286 13.44 7.82 -8.70
N VAL A 287 13.52 7.28 -7.48
CA VAL A 287 13.03 7.91 -6.25
C VAL A 287 14.19 8.06 -5.27
N LEU A 288 14.28 9.22 -4.63
CA LEU A 288 15.14 9.42 -3.46
C LEU A 288 14.27 9.32 -2.20
N ASN A 289 14.59 8.38 -1.33
CA ASN A 289 13.90 8.13 -0.07
C ASN A 289 14.79 8.53 1.11
N ASP A 290 14.20 9.15 2.13
CA ASP A 290 14.86 9.55 3.37
C ASP A 290 14.41 8.72 4.58
N ALA A 291 13.33 7.93 4.44
CA ALA A 291 12.87 6.97 5.44
C ALA A 291 13.90 5.86 5.69
#